data_AF-A0A134CJE5-F1
#
_entry.id   AF-A0A134CJE5-F1
#
_cell.length_a   1.000
_cell.length_b   1.000
_cell.length_c   1.000
_cell.angle_alpha   90.00
_cell.angle_beta   90.00
_cell.angle_gamma   90.00
#
_symmetry.space_group_name_H-M   'P 1'
#
loop_
_entity.id
_entity.type
_entity.pdbx_description
1 polymer ?
#
loop_
_entity_poly.entity_id
_entity_poly.type
_entity_poly.pdbx_seq_one_letter_code
_entity_poly.pdbx_strand_id
1 'polypeptide(L)'
;MQYYGDLLRRLQRENHTEICRFFVKTCLQQVKQYSQSDNEKRFFMMCAVSANDSIHKFLAQQKWKATGFWQHRLYFSSVKKEIPYVVKAYLSCLLLVLGKQKSLILQKTGLTETLFIQKWELLFQYDVDDKHLFNEFCMIVQELNGRDILFSRLSNLLYEKLKGKQMLAPLSSQQNNTYIQEFIGEDAYIITCRLQEMI
;
A
#
# COMPACT_ATOMS: atom_id res chain seq x y z
N MET A 1 6.17 -19.85 -5.14
CA MET A 1 7.47 -19.33 -4.63
C MET A 1 8.24 -18.46 -5.64
N GLN A 2 8.22 -18.75 -6.95
CA GLN A 2 8.96 -17.96 -7.97
C GLN A 2 8.51 -16.49 -8.09
N TYR A 3 7.20 -16.23 -8.06
CA TYR A 3 6.61 -14.91 -8.32
C TYR A 3 7.18 -13.76 -7.46
N TYR A 4 7.18 -13.85 -6.13
CA TYR A 4 7.70 -12.78 -5.26
C TYR A 4 9.22 -12.69 -5.24
N GLY A 5 9.93 -13.80 -5.46
CA GLY A 5 11.37 -13.79 -5.67
C GLY A 5 11.76 -13.14 -7.01
N ASP A 6 10.92 -13.25 -8.03
CA ASP A 6 11.05 -12.56 -9.31
C ASP A 6 10.62 -11.08 -9.21
N LEU A 7 9.62 -10.77 -8.40
CA LEU A 7 9.13 -9.41 -8.12
C LEU A 7 10.14 -8.61 -7.29
N LEU A 8 10.76 -9.23 -6.28
CA LEU A 8 11.94 -8.70 -5.58
C LEU A 8 13.08 -8.40 -6.55
N ARG A 9 13.36 -9.32 -7.48
CA ARG A 9 14.40 -9.14 -8.51
C ARG A 9 14.04 -8.01 -9.47
N ARG A 10 12.77 -7.82 -9.84
CA ARG A 10 12.28 -6.69 -10.64
C ARG A 10 12.43 -5.35 -9.89
N LEU A 11 12.00 -5.28 -8.63
CA LEU A 11 12.14 -4.08 -7.77
C LEU A 11 13.62 -3.71 -7.51
N GLN A 12 14.54 -4.67 -7.63
CA GLN A 12 15.99 -4.45 -7.48
C GLN A 12 16.71 -4.04 -8.77
N ARG A 13 16.17 -4.34 -9.96
CA ARG A 13 16.89 -4.25 -11.25
C ARG A 13 16.65 -2.99 -12.09
N GLU A 14 15.65 -2.15 -11.80
CA GLU A 14 15.23 -1.08 -12.71
C GLU A 14 14.99 0.30 -12.07
N ASN A 15 15.14 1.35 -12.89
CA ASN A 15 15.08 2.81 -12.65
C ASN A 15 14.48 3.33 -11.32
N HIS A 16 15.24 4.19 -10.64
CA HIS A 16 14.90 4.87 -9.38
C HIS A 16 13.78 5.92 -9.46
N THR A 17 13.18 6.12 -10.63
CA THR A 17 12.20 7.18 -10.88
C THR A 17 10.74 6.74 -10.72
N GLU A 18 10.49 5.46 -10.45
CA GLU A 18 9.13 4.98 -10.17
C GLU A 18 8.63 5.43 -8.80
N ILE A 19 7.37 5.90 -8.77
CA ILE A 19 6.80 6.71 -7.69
C ILE A 19 6.65 5.96 -6.37
N CYS A 20 6.64 4.62 -6.30
CA CYS A 20 6.60 3.92 -5.00
C CYS A 20 7.83 3.06 -4.72
N ARG A 21 8.62 2.77 -5.75
CA ARG A 21 9.66 1.73 -5.73
C ARG A 21 10.74 1.98 -4.67
N PHE A 22 11.15 3.23 -4.45
CA PHE A 22 12.19 3.55 -3.47
C PHE A 22 11.75 3.22 -2.03
N PHE A 23 10.60 3.73 -1.61
CA PHE A 23 10.08 3.48 -0.27
C PHE A 23 9.80 2.00 -0.03
N VAL A 24 9.15 1.34 -0.99
CA VAL A 24 8.83 -0.09 -0.91
C VAL A 24 10.11 -0.93 -0.84
N LYS A 25 11.17 -0.57 -1.57
CA LYS A 25 12.47 -1.23 -1.46
C LYS A 25 13.06 -1.10 -0.06
N THR A 26 12.94 0.05 0.58
CA THR A 26 13.36 0.24 1.98
C THR A 26 12.55 -0.66 2.92
N CYS A 27 11.23 -0.71 2.76
CA CYS A 27 10.38 -1.62 3.55
C CYS A 27 10.79 -3.09 3.35
N LEU A 28 11.02 -3.53 2.11
CA LEU A 28 11.45 -4.89 1.80
C LEU A 28 12.82 -5.23 2.41
N GLN A 29 13.74 -4.27 2.47
CA GLN A 29 15.02 -4.43 3.16
C GLN A 29 14.82 -4.61 4.66
N GLN A 30 13.96 -3.79 5.29
CA GLN A 30 13.63 -3.93 6.71
C GLN A 30 12.96 -5.27 7.00
N VAL A 31 12.01 -5.71 6.18
CA VAL A 31 11.36 -7.03 6.34
C VAL A 31 12.40 -8.14 6.27
N LYS A 32 13.34 -8.07 5.32
CA LYS A 32 14.43 -9.05 5.23
C LYS A 32 15.31 -9.07 6.48
N GLN A 33 15.58 -7.90 7.06
CA GLN A 33 16.48 -7.73 8.21
C GLN A 33 15.83 -8.09 9.55
N TYR A 34 14.57 -7.72 9.77
CA TYR A 34 13.93 -7.76 11.09
C TYR A 34 12.89 -8.88 11.25
N SER A 35 12.54 -9.59 10.18
CA SER A 35 11.63 -10.73 10.28
C SER A 35 12.35 -12.02 10.65
N GLN A 36 11.74 -12.75 11.60
CA GLN A 36 12.31 -13.91 12.27
C GLN A 36 11.94 -15.22 11.55
N SER A 37 10.75 -15.28 10.95
CA SER A 37 10.27 -16.46 10.20
C SER A 37 10.08 -16.15 8.70
N ASP A 38 10.08 -17.19 7.88
CA ASP A 38 9.84 -17.04 6.45
C ASP A 38 8.38 -16.64 6.16
N ASN A 39 7.42 -17.14 6.95
CA ASN A 39 6.01 -16.75 6.82
C ASN A 39 5.80 -15.28 7.19
N GLU A 40 6.49 -14.78 8.22
CA GLU A 40 6.51 -13.37 8.57
C GLU A 40 7.04 -12.53 7.40
N LYS A 41 8.22 -12.91 6.85
CA LYS A 41 8.82 -12.23 5.70
C LYS A 41 7.84 -12.17 4.54
N ARG A 42 7.29 -13.32 4.14
CA ARG A 42 6.35 -13.41 3.02
C ARG A 42 5.14 -12.50 3.24
N PHE A 43 4.52 -12.53 4.43
CA PHE A 43 3.33 -11.71 4.70
C PHE A 43 3.60 -10.21 4.54
N PHE A 44 4.62 -9.66 5.22
CA PHE A 44 4.90 -8.23 5.14
C PHE A 44 5.38 -7.80 3.75
N MET A 45 6.12 -8.66 3.05
CA MET A 45 6.52 -8.41 1.67
C MET A 45 5.33 -8.36 0.72
N MET A 46 4.35 -9.25 0.86
CA MET A 46 3.13 -9.22 0.05
C MET A 46 2.39 -7.89 0.25
N CYS A 47 2.24 -7.44 1.50
CA CYS A 47 1.61 -6.15 1.79
C CYS A 47 2.35 -4.97 1.13
N ALA A 48 3.68 -4.94 1.24
CA ALA A 48 4.51 -3.89 0.65
C ALA A 48 4.37 -3.84 -0.89
N VAL A 49 4.37 -5.01 -1.52
CA VAL A 49 4.25 -5.16 -2.98
C VAL A 49 2.84 -4.79 -3.46
N SER A 50 1.80 -5.26 -2.77
CA SER A 50 0.42 -4.88 -3.05
C SER A 50 0.22 -3.36 -3.03
N ALA A 51 0.71 -2.68 -1.99
CA ALA A 51 0.63 -1.23 -1.92
C ALA A 51 1.36 -0.53 -3.09
N ASN A 52 2.54 -1.02 -3.47
CA ASN A 52 3.26 -0.52 -4.65
C ASN A 52 2.42 -0.63 -5.92
N ASP A 53 1.97 -1.85 -6.23
CA ASP A 53 1.33 -2.17 -7.49
C ASP A 53 -0.03 -1.48 -7.61
N SER A 54 -0.79 -1.41 -6.52
CA SER A 54 -2.08 -0.74 -6.48
C SER A 54 -1.97 0.79 -6.59
N ILE A 55 -0.96 1.42 -6.01
CA ILE A 55 -0.71 2.85 -6.24
C ILE A 55 -0.27 3.10 -7.69
N HIS A 56 0.54 2.21 -8.28
CA HIS A 56 0.88 2.29 -9.69
C HIS A 56 -0.35 2.13 -10.60
N LYS A 57 -1.24 1.17 -10.31
CA LYS A 57 -2.54 1.01 -10.99
C LYS A 57 -3.38 2.29 -10.85
N PHE A 58 -3.49 2.85 -9.65
CA PHE A 58 -4.21 4.10 -9.39
C PHE A 58 -3.70 5.25 -10.27
N LEU A 59 -2.38 5.47 -10.27
CA LEU A 59 -1.73 6.50 -11.08
C LEU A 59 -1.97 6.33 -12.58
N ALA A 60 -1.95 5.09 -13.08
CA ALA A 60 -2.23 4.78 -14.48
C ALA A 60 -3.66 5.17 -14.90
N GLN A 61 -4.64 5.05 -13.98
CA GLN A 61 -6.02 5.46 -14.24
C GLN A 61 -6.19 6.99 -14.31
N GLN A 62 -5.35 7.76 -13.62
CA GLN A 62 -5.51 9.22 -13.55
C GLN A 62 -5.21 9.96 -14.88
N LYS A 63 -4.73 9.25 -15.92
CA LYS A 63 -4.42 9.78 -17.26
C LYS A 63 -3.58 11.08 -17.24
N TRP A 64 -2.72 11.24 -16.25
CA TRP A 64 -1.80 12.38 -16.18
C TRP A 64 -0.76 12.27 -17.30
N LYS A 65 -0.69 13.28 -18.19
CA LYS A 65 0.32 13.31 -19.25
C LYS A 65 1.69 13.55 -18.62
N ALA A 66 2.50 12.51 -18.51
CA ALA A 66 3.94 12.63 -18.57
C ALA A 66 4.38 12.20 -19.98
N THR A 67 4.27 13.11 -20.95
CA THR A 67 4.85 12.89 -22.28
C THR A 67 6.37 13.05 -22.18
N GLY A 68 7.08 11.93 -22.02
CA GLY A 68 8.55 11.86 -22.06
C GLY A 68 9.24 11.78 -20.69
N PHE A 69 10.48 11.29 -20.70
CA PHE A 69 11.31 11.00 -19.52
C PHE A 69 11.45 12.20 -18.56
N TRP A 70 11.65 13.41 -19.09
CA TRP A 70 11.83 14.62 -18.29
C TRP A 70 10.58 15.03 -17.51
N GLN A 71 9.40 14.90 -18.13
CA GLN A 71 8.13 15.22 -17.47
C GLN A 71 7.84 14.22 -16.34
N HIS A 72 8.16 12.94 -16.55
CA HIS A 72 8.07 11.92 -15.51
C HIS A 72 8.98 12.23 -14.32
N ARG A 73 10.21 12.69 -14.57
CA ARG A 73 11.17 13.06 -13.51
C ARG A 73 10.73 14.31 -12.75
N LEU A 74 10.18 15.31 -13.44
CA LEU A 74 9.62 16.52 -12.82
C LEU A 74 8.41 16.18 -11.94
N TYR A 75 7.50 15.36 -12.45
CA TYR A 75 6.36 14.87 -11.69
C TYR A 75 6.79 14.04 -10.46
N PHE A 76 7.68 13.07 -10.64
CA PHE A 76 8.24 12.33 -9.51
C PHE A 76 8.86 13.30 -8.47
N SER A 77 9.61 14.30 -8.91
CA SER A 77 10.20 15.28 -7.99
C SER A 77 9.17 16.12 -7.24
N SER A 78 7.97 16.34 -7.79
CA SER A 78 6.91 17.09 -7.10
C SER A 78 6.18 16.25 -6.06
N VAL A 79 6.00 14.95 -6.31
CA VAL A 79 5.25 14.06 -5.38
C VAL A 79 6.14 13.23 -4.47
N LYS A 80 7.47 13.20 -4.69
CA LYS A 80 8.35 12.23 -4.01
C LYS A 80 8.32 12.28 -2.48
N LYS A 81 8.04 13.46 -1.92
CA LYS A 81 7.95 13.66 -0.47
C LYS A 81 6.68 13.06 0.13
N GLU A 82 5.63 12.96 -0.67
CA GLU A 82 4.32 12.45 -0.25
C GLU A 82 4.23 10.92 -0.36
N ILE A 83 5.12 10.29 -1.15
CA ILE A 83 5.12 8.84 -1.39
C ILE A 83 5.04 8.04 -0.09
N PRO A 84 5.91 8.26 0.93
CA PRO A 84 5.88 7.42 2.13
C PRO A 84 4.52 7.48 2.83
N TYR A 85 3.97 8.69 2.98
CA TYR A 85 2.68 8.91 3.62
C TYR A 85 1.53 8.25 2.85
N VAL A 86 1.53 8.37 1.52
CA VAL A 86 0.53 7.75 0.63
C VAL A 86 0.60 6.22 0.70
N VAL A 87 1.80 5.63 0.67
CA VAL A 87 1.96 4.17 0.76
C VAL A 87 1.48 3.67 2.13
N LYS A 88 1.82 4.37 3.21
CA LYS A 88 1.35 4.00 4.56
C LYS A 88 -0.15 4.19 4.74
N ALA A 89 -0.76 5.22 4.15
CA ALA A 89 -2.21 5.37 4.10
C ALA A 89 -2.88 4.17 3.41
N TYR A 90 -2.33 3.72 2.28
CA TYR A 90 -2.82 2.53 1.59
C TYR A 90 -2.68 1.28 2.46
N LEU A 91 -1.50 1.06 3.05
CA LEU A 91 -1.22 -0.05 3.95
C LEU A 91 -2.16 -0.05 5.18
N SER A 92 -2.45 1.11 5.75
CA SER A 92 -3.41 1.28 6.85
C SER A 92 -4.81 0.81 6.46
N CYS A 93 -5.29 1.21 5.28
CA CYS A 93 -6.59 0.75 4.76
C CYS A 93 -6.59 -0.76 4.50
N LEU A 94 -5.52 -1.28 3.89
CA LEU A 94 -5.35 -2.71 3.62
C LEU A 94 -5.37 -3.52 4.92
N LEU A 95 -4.67 -3.05 5.97
CA LEU A 95 -4.64 -3.70 7.28
C LEU A 95 -6.04 -3.80 7.90
N LEU A 96 -6.85 -2.74 7.80
CA LEU A 96 -8.23 -2.74 8.30
C LEU A 96 -9.11 -3.76 7.56
N VAL A 97 -8.96 -3.87 6.24
CA VAL A 97 -9.69 -4.88 5.46
C VAL A 97 -9.22 -6.29 5.80
N LEU A 98 -7.90 -6.48 5.98
CA LEU A 98 -7.30 -7.73 6.43
C LEU A 98 -7.67 -8.09 7.87
N GLY A 99 -8.19 -7.15 8.67
CA GLY A 99 -8.63 -7.39 10.05
C GLY A 99 -9.66 -8.53 10.18
N LYS A 100 -10.45 -8.78 9.13
CA LYS A 100 -11.36 -9.95 9.07
C LYS A 100 -10.64 -11.30 9.10
N GLN A 101 -9.37 -11.34 8.72
CA GLN A 101 -8.50 -12.52 8.68
C GLN A 101 -7.45 -12.51 9.80
N LYS A 102 -7.65 -11.70 10.85
CA LYS A 102 -6.70 -11.53 11.96
C LYS A 102 -6.22 -12.87 12.53
N SER A 103 -7.12 -13.81 12.82
CA SER A 103 -6.76 -15.12 13.37
C SER A 103 -5.81 -15.89 12.46
N LEU A 104 -6.10 -15.93 11.16
CA LEU A 104 -5.26 -16.57 10.15
C LEU A 104 -3.88 -15.88 10.07
N ILE A 105 -3.85 -14.54 10.06
CA ILE A 105 -2.59 -13.78 9.99
C ILE A 105 -1.71 -14.10 11.19
N LEU A 106 -2.25 -14.02 12.40
CA LEU A 106 -1.49 -14.28 13.63
C LEU A 106 -1.02 -15.74 13.69
N GLN A 107 -1.88 -16.69 13.29
CA GLN A 107 -1.51 -18.10 13.21
C GLN A 107 -0.36 -18.35 12.23
N LYS A 108 -0.43 -17.82 11.01
CA LYS A 108 0.57 -18.09 9.96
C LYS A 108 1.88 -17.36 10.20
N THR A 109 1.83 -16.16 10.76
CA THR A 109 3.04 -15.40 11.11
C THR A 109 3.68 -15.88 12.40
N GLY A 110 2.93 -16.54 13.28
CA GLY A 110 3.38 -16.95 14.61
C GLY A 110 3.53 -15.77 15.58
N LEU A 111 2.96 -14.61 15.25
CA LEU A 111 3.05 -13.40 16.06
C LEU A 111 1.84 -13.26 16.98
N THR A 112 2.06 -12.69 18.16
CA THR A 112 0.96 -12.12 18.95
C THR A 112 0.49 -10.84 18.30
N GLU A 113 -0.73 -10.42 18.60
CA GLU A 113 -1.28 -9.16 18.07
C GLU A 113 -0.38 -7.95 18.39
N THR A 114 0.11 -7.86 19.63
CA THR A 114 1.00 -6.77 20.05
C THR A 114 2.30 -6.76 19.24
N LEU A 115 2.94 -7.92 19.07
CA LEU A 115 4.18 -8.03 18.28
C LEU A 115 3.92 -7.76 16.80
N PHE A 116 2.75 -8.17 16.29
CA PHE A 116 2.33 -7.91 14.93
C PHE A 116 2.22 -6.41 14.66
N ILE A 117 1.52 -5.65 15.52
CA ILE A 117 1.40 -4.20 15.37
C ILE A 117 2.77 -3.51 15.51
N GLN A 118 3.59 -3.91 16.48
CA GLN A 118 4.94 -3.36 16.64
C GLN A 118 5.81 -3.59 15.39
N LYS A 119 5.73 -4.79 14.80
CA LYS A 119 6.43 -5.10 13.55
C LYS A 119 5.85 -4.33 12.37
N TRP A 120 4.54 -4.19 12.29
CA TRP A 120 3.90 -3.38 11.24
C TRP A 120 4.42 -1.94 11.26
N GLU A 121 4.42 -1.32 12.44
CA GLU A 121 4.94 0.04 12.63
C GLU A 121 6.43 0.14 12.27
N LEU A 122 7.24 -0.80 12.76
CA LEU A 122 8.68 -0.82 12.51
C LEU A 122 9.00 -0.98 11.02
N LEU A 123 8.43 -2.01 10.38
CA LEU A 123 8.78 -2.45 9.01
C LEU A 123 8.29 -1.48 7.94
N PHE A 124 7.19 -0.77 8.22
CA PHE A 124 6.65 0.26 7.33
C PHE A 124 6.96 1.68 7.81
N GLN A 125 7.78 1.83 8.86
CA GLN A 125 8.29 3.10 9.37
C GLN A 125 7.18 4.10 9.74
N TYR A 126 6.14 3.66 10.44
CA TYR A 126 5.04 4.53 10.86
C TYR A 126 5.52 5.58 11.87
N ASP A 127 5.26 6.84 11.56
CA ASP A 127 5.47 7.98 12.45
C ASP A 127 4.17 8.39 13.17
N VAL A 128 4.19 9.53 13.85
CA VAL A 128 3.06 10.05 14.62
C VAL A 128 1.89 10.41 13.71
N ASP A 129 2.15 11.01 12.55
CA ASP A 129 1.10 11.43 11.62
C ASP A 129 0.42 10.22 10.97
N ASP A 130 1.20 9.18 10.64
CA ASP A 130 0.66 7.92 10.12
C ASP A 130 -0.27 7.22 11.13
N LYS A 131 0.08 7.28 12.43
CA LYS A 131 -0.74 6.73 13.51
C LYS A 131 -2.03 7.51 13.71
N HIS A 132 -1.97 8.84 13.61
CA HIS A 132 -3.17 9.68 13.62
C HIS A 132 -4.11 9.33 12.46
N LEU A 133 -3.57 9.18 11.25
CA LEU A 133 -4.36 8.75 10.09
C LEU A 133 -4.93 7.35 10.27
N PHE A 134 -4.17 6.40 10.81
CA PHE A 134 -4.66 5.05 11.08
C PHE A 134 -5.81 5.07 12.09
N ASN A 135 -5.70 5.86 13.16
CA ASN A 135 -6.76 6.03 14.14
C ASN A 135 -8.01 6.68 13.53
N GLU A 136 -7.84 7.69 12.65
CA GLU A 136 -8.92 8.26 11.86
C GLU A 136 -9.65 7.16 11.06
N PHE A 137 -8.90 6.30 10.36
CA PHE A 137 -9.48 5.21 9.59
C PHE A 137 -10.20 4.19 10.47
N CYS A 138 -9.66 3.85 11.64
CA CYS A 138 -10.32 3.00 12.63
C CYS A 138 -11.68 3.55 13.06
N MET A 139 -11.77 4.86 13.29
CA MET A 139 -13.02 5.53 13.66
C MET A 139 -14.02 5.47 12.51
N ILE A 140 -13.59 5.80 11.28
CA ILE A 140 -14.45 5.76 10.08
C ILE A 140 -15.09 4.39 9.89
N VAL A 141 -14.33 3.29 10.05
CA VAL A 141 -14.85 1.93 9.84
C VAL A 141 -15.97 1.55 10.82
N GLN A 142 -16.06 2.22 11.97
CA GLN A 142 -17.13 1.99 12.96
C GLN A 142 -18.44 2.70 12.61
N GLU A 143 -18.42 3.64 11.67
CA GLU A 143 -19.60 4.41 11.25
C GLU A 143 -20.50 3.61 10.29
N LEU A 144 -21.76 4.07 10.15
CA LEU A 144 -22.66 3.56 9.13
C LEU A 144 -22.08 3.85 7.74
N ASN A 145 -22.01 2.82 6.88
CA ASN A 145 -21.30 2.88 5.59
C ASN A 145 -19.80 3.22 5.71
N GLY A 146 -19.20 2.98 6.88
CA GLY A 146 -17.81 3.31 7.17
C GLY A 146 -16.80 2.77 6.15
N ARG A 147 -17.09 1.63 5.51
CA ARG A 147 -16.24 1.09 4.45
C ARG A 147 -16.18 2.00 3.21
N ASP A 148 -17.33 2.52 2.76
CA ASP A 148 -17.39 3.39 1.59
C ASP A 148 -16.77 4.75 1.90
N ILE A 149 -16.98 5.24 3.13
CA ILE A 149 -16.36 6.46 3.63
C ILE A 149 -14.83 6.29 3.70
N LEU A 150 -14.33 5.15 4.19
CA LEU A 150 -12.90 4.84 4.24
C LEU A 150 -12.28 4.84 2.84
N PHE A 151 -12.89 4.17 1.87
CA PHE A 151 -12.39 4.14 0.50
C PHE A 151 -12.43 5.51 -0.15
N SER A 152 -13.49 6.29 0.09
CA SER A 152 -13.55 7.68 -0.38
C SER A 152 -12.46 8.54 0.24
N ARG A 153 -12.19 8.35 1.53
CA ARG A 153 -11.15 9.10 2.25
C ARG A 153 -9.76 8.77 1.73
N LEU A 154 -9.45 7.49 1.53
CA LEU A 154 -8.19 7.04 0.94
C LEU A 154 -8.05 7.54 -0.51
N SER A 155 -9.08 7.38 -1.34
CA SER A 155 -9.15 7.86 -2.73
C SER A 155 -8.81 9.34 -2.83
N ASN A 156 -9.47 10.18 -2.02
CA ASN A 156 -9.20 11.61 -1.98
C ASN A 156 -7.78 11.92 -1.51
N LEU A 157 -7.26 11.21 -0.51
CA LEU A 157 -5.89 11.39 -0.02
C LEU A 157 -4.87 11.06 -1.13
N LEU A 158 -5.01 9.91 -1.79
CA LEU A 158 -4.13 9.50 -2.88
C LEU A 158 -4.16 10.52 -4.02
N TYR A 159 -5.36 10.96 -4.42
CA TYR A 159 -5.51 11.97 -5.45
C TYR A 159 -4.85 13.29 -5.06
N GLU A 160 -5.16 13.84 -3.88
CA GLU A 160 -4.64 15.14 -3.46
C GLU A 160 -3.11 15.16 -3.28
N LYS A 161 -2.55 14.07 -2.78
CA LYS A 161 -1.12 13.96 -2.51
C LYS A 161 -0.30 13.58 -3.72
N LEU A 162 -0.89 12.86 -4.67
CA LEU A 162 -0.21 12.44 -5.89
C LEU A 162 -0.56 13.29 -7.11
N LYS A 163 -1.51 14.24 -7.04
CA LYS A 163 -1.95 15.00 -8.23
C LYS A 163 -0.78 15.65 -8.98
N GLY A 164 -0.63 15.23 -10.24
CA GLY A 164 0.25 15.89 -11.21
C GLY A 164 -0.41 17.12 -11.85
N LYS A 165 0.30 17.76 -12.79
CA LYS A 165 -0.31 18.78 -13.66
C LYS A 165 -1.39 18.11 -14.52
N GLN A 166 -2.64 18.50 -14.32
CA GLN A 166 -3.78 17.94 -15.05
C GLN A 166 -3.82 18.43 -16.50
N MET A 167 -4.09 17.53 -17.45
CA MET A 167 -4.29 17.87 -18.86
C MET A 167 -5.60 17.35 -19.45
N LEU A 168 -6.23 16.37 -18.80
CA LEU A 168 -7.57 15.87 -19.11
C LEU A 168 -8.48 16.10 -17.90
N ALA A 169 -9.78 16.08 -18.12
CA ALA A 169 -10.74 16.11 -17.03
C ALA A 169 -10.39 14.99 -16.03
N PRO A 170 -10.27 15.31 -14.72
CA PRO A 170 -9.97 14.30 -13.72
C PRO A 170 -11.08 13.24 -13.71
N LEU A 171 -10.72 12.02 -13.33
CA LEU A 171 -11.73 10.98 -13.03
C LEU A 171 -12.71 11.50 -11.99
N SER A 172 -13.97 11.09 -12.10
CA SER A 172 -14.96 11.48 -11.08
C SER A 172 -14.60 10.85 -9.74
N SER A 173 -14.96 11.50 -8.63
CA SER A 173 -14.73 10.95 -7.29
C SER A 173 -15.32 9.53 -7.15
N GLN A 174 -16.47 9.29 -7.77
CA GLN A 174 -17.12 7.98 -7.76
C GLN A 174 -16.27 6.92 -8.48
N GLN A 175 -15.72 7.23 -9.65
CA GLN A 175 -14.84 6.31 -10.38
C GLN A 175 -13.57 5.99 -9.58
N ASN A 176 -12.94 7.01 -8.99
CA ASN A 176 -11.75 6.80 -8.15
C ASN A 176 -12.07 5.93 -6.92
N ASN A 177 -13.22 6.14 -6.29
CA ASN A 177 -13.65 5.33 -5.15
C ASN A 177 -13.87 3.86 -5.54
N THR A 178 -14.50 3.60 -6.69
CA THR A 178 -14.67 2.24 -7.22
C THR A 178 -13.33 1.55 -7.45
N TYR A 179 -12.37 2.22 -8.10
CA TYR A 179 -11.04 1.65 -8.31
C TYR A 179 -10.32 1.33 -7.00
N ILE A 180 -10.36 2.23 -6.00
CA ILE A 180 -9.71 1.98 -4.71
C ILE A 180 -10.35 0.79 -3.97
N GLN A 181 -11.67 0.69 -4.02
CA GLN A 181 -12.39 -0.45 -3.47
C GLN A 181 -11.99 -1.77 -4.14
N GLU A 182 -11.88 -1.77 -5.47
CA GLU A 182 -11.43 -2.94 -6.24
C GLU A 182 -10.00 -3.31 -5.89
N PHE A 183 -9.07 -2.35 -5.87
CA PHE A 183 -7.65 -2.61 -5.61
C PHE A 183 -7.41 -3.15 -4.20
N ILE A 184 -7.96 -2.48 -3.17
CA ILE A 184 -7.81 -2.96 -1.78
C ILE A 184 -8.50 -4.33 -1.61
N GLY A 185 -9.65 -4.53 -2.26
CA GLY A 185 -10.36 -5.80 -2.22
C GLY A 185 -9.57 -6.95 -2.86
N GLU A 186 -8.99 -6.70 -4.05
CA GLU A 186 -8.14 -7.64 -4.79
C GLU A 186 -6.88 -7.98 -3.96
N ASP A 187 -6.20 -6.98 -3.43
CA ASP A 187 -4.99 -7.17 -2.62
C ASP A 187 -5.28 -7.97 -1.35
N ALA A 188 -6.34 -7.61 -0.61
CA ALA A 188 -6.73 -8.35 0.59
C ALA A 188 -7.10 -9.81 0.27
N TYR A 189 -7.80 -10.05 -0.85
CA TYR A 189 -8.14 -11.39 -1.31
C TYR A 189 -6.88 -12.21 -1.65
N ILE A 190 -5.99 -11.66 -2.48
CA ILE A 190 -4.75 -12.33 -2.89
C ILE A 190 -3.89 -12.66 -1.66
N ILE A 191 -3.69 -11.69 -0.75
CA ILE A 191 -2.92 -11.90 0.47
C ILE A 191 -3.54 -13.02 1.32
N THR A 192 -4.87 -13.05 1.45
CA THR A 192 -5.58 -14.08 2.21
C THR A 192 -5.39 -15.47 1.61
N CYS A 193 -5.57 -15.61 0.29
CA CYS A 193 -5.33 -16.88 -0.40
C CYS A 193 -3.89 -17.36 -0.21
N ARG A 194 -2.91 -16.47 -0.32
CA ARG A 194 -1.50 -16.81 -0.11
C ARG A 194 -1.17 -17.17 1.33
N LEU A 195 -1.80 -16.52 2.30
CA LEU A 195 -1.67 -16.90 3.72
C LEU A 195 -2.18 -18.31 3.97
N GLN A 196 -3.29 -18.71 3.34
CA GLN A 196 -3.82 -20.07 3.48
C GLN A 196 -2.85 -21.13 2.96
N GLU A 197 -2.09 -20.83 1.90
CA GLU A 197 -1.07 -21.70 1.30
C GLU A 197 0.23 -21.79 2.13
N MET A 198 0.46 -20.90 3.09
CA MET A 198 1.66 -20.96 3.94
C MET A 198 1.59 -22.17 4.87
N ILE A 199 2.68 -22.92 4.97
CA ILE A 199 2.82 -24.07 5.87
C ILE A 199 3.33 -23.58 7.22
#